data_AF-A0A955BXP0-F1
#
_entry.id   AF-A0A955BXP0-F1
#
_cell.length_a   1.000
_cell.length_b   1.000
_cell.length_c   1.000
_cell.angle_alpha   90.00
_cell.angle_beta   90.00
_cell.angle_gamma   90.00
#
_symmetry.space_group_name_H-M   'P 1'
#
loop_
_entity.id
_entity.type
_entity.pdbx_description
1 polymer ?
#
loop_
_entity_poly.entity_id
_entity_poly.type
_entity_poly.pdbx_seq_one_letter_code
_entity_poly.pdbx_strand_id
1 'polypeptide(L)' 'MTKPDYELVGDNYANTSLVPKDRDLVYRCKLCGGTIPSLPARSIGCGCGNVAIDKDCWRLYIGDYGSFEVLRRI' A
#
# COMPACT_ATOMS: atom_id res chain seq x y z
N MET A 1 -20.36 6.71 -9.09
CA MET A 1 -18.98 6.20 -8.99
C MET A 1 -19.02 4.95 -8.12
N THR A 2 -19.03 3.78 -8.73
CA THR A 2 -18.91 2.49 -8.04
C THR A 2 -17.56 2.48 -7.31
N LYS A 3 -17.55 2.20 -6.00
CA LYS A 3 -16.29 1.99 -5.29
C LYS A 3 -15.60 0.80 -5.96
N PRO A 4 -14.30 0.87 -6.29
CA PRO A 4 -13.58 -0.31 -6.74
C PRO A 4 -13.71 -1.37 -5.65
N ASP A 5 -14.15 -2.56 -6.04
CA ASP A 5 -14.16 -3.72 -5.16
C ASP A 5 -12.70 -4.15 -4.94
N TYR A 6 -12.37 -4.41 -3.68
CA TYR A 6 -11.02 -4.78 -3.27
C TYR A 6 -11.06 -6.08 -2.50
N GLU A 7 -10.17 -7.00 -2.84
CA GLU A 7 -9.93 -8.24 -2.08
C GLU A 7 -8.71 -8.06 -1.17
N LEU A 8 -8.78 -8.51 0.08
CA LEU A 8 -7.63 -8.52 0.98
C LEU A 8 -6.63 -9.60 0.55
N VAL A 9 -5.41 -9.19 0.20
CA VAL A 9 -4.32 -10.12 -0.16
C VAL A 9 -3.47 -10.46 1.06
N GLY A 10 -3.28 -9.51 1.96
CA GLY A 10 -2.57 -9.76 3.22
C GLY A 10 -2.41 -8.52 4.08
N ASP A 11 -2.09 -8.75 5.34
CA ASP A 11 -1.82 -7.74 6.35
C ASP A 11 -0.74 -8.25 7.33
N ASN A 12 -0.41 -7.45 8.36
CA ASN A 12 0.50 -7.84 9.45
C ASN A 12 1.88 -8.36 8.99
N TYR A 13 2.41 -7.83 7.89
CA TYR A 13 3.75 -8.15 7.42
C TYR A 13 4.80 -7.77 8.46
N ALA A 14 5.81 -8.61 8.67
CA ALA A 14 6.89 -8.33 9.61
C ALA A 14 7.89 -7.28 9.09
N ASN A 15 8.02 -7.15 7.75
CA ASN A 15 8.87 -6.17 7.09
C ASN A 15 8.44 -5.96 5.63
N THR A 16 8.99 -4.94 4.98
CA THR A 16 8.64 -4.52 3.61
C THR A 16 9.13 -5.45 2.50
N SER A 17 10.06 -6.37 2.75
CA SER A 17 10.55 -7.30 1.72
C SER A 17 9.54 -8.42 1.44
N LEU A 18 8.69 -8.74 2.42
CA LEU A 18 7.60 -9.70 2.30
C LEU A 18 6.35 -9.13 1.60
N VAL A 19 6.30 -7.81 1.42
CA VAL A 19 5.13 -7.14 0.85
C VAL A 19 5.13 -7.31 -0.67
N PRO A 20 4.11 -7.99 -1.24
CA PRO A 20 4.04 -8.22 -2.68
C PRO A 20 3.81 -6.90 -3.43
N LYS A 21 4.31 -6.86 -4.67
CA LYS A 21 4.21 -5.72 -5.59
C LYS A 21 3.69 -6.25 -6.92
N ASP A 22 2.61 -5.66 -7.40
CA ASP A 22 1.96 -6.07 -8.64
C ASP A 22 1.06 -4.94 -9.18
N ARG A 23 0.79 -4.92 -10.49
CA ARG A 23 0.04 -3.85 -11.13
C ARG A 23 -1.40 -3.74 -10.60
N ASP A 24 -1.97 -4.84 -10.12
CA ASP A 24 -3.34 -4.88 -9.63
C ASP A 24 -3.43 -4.74 -8.10
N LEU A 25 -2.28 -4.59 -7.43
CA LEU A 25 -2.20 -4.40 -5.99
C LEU A 25 -2.14 -2.92 -5.59
N VAL A 26 -2.80 -2.63 -4.48
CA VAL A 26 -2.75 -1.35 -3.77
C VAL A 26 -2.41 -1.57 -2.30
N TYR A 27 -1.83 -0.55 -1.70
CA TYR A 27 -1.51 -0.50 -0.28
C TYR A 27 -2.46 0.44 0.43
N ARG A 28 -3.20 -0.08 1.41
CA ARG A 28 -4.15 0.68 2.22
C ARG A 28 -3.58 0.95 3.60
N CYS A 29 -3.64 2.21 4.01
CA CYS A 29 -3.36 2.61 5.38
C CYS A 29 -4.66 2.58 6.18
N LYS A 30 -4.72 1.78 7.25
CA LYS A 30 -5.88 1.72 8.15
C LYS A 30 -6.02 2.97 9.04
N LEU A 31 -4.94 3.73 9.27
CA LEU A 31 -4.99 4.96 10.09
C LEU A 31 -5.78 6.08 9.42
N CYS A 32 -5.55 6.33 8.12
CA CYS A 32 -6.19 7.43 7.39
C CYS A 32 -7.13 6.97 6.27
N GLY A 33 -7.26 5.67 6.02
CA GLY A 33 -8.01 5.09 4.90
C GLY A 33 -7.38 5.32 3.52
N GLY A 34 -6.26 6.04 3.45
CA GLY A 34 -5.56 6.35 2.21
C GLY A 34 -5.04 5.10 1.51
N THR A 35 -5.19 5.06 0.19
CA THR A 35 -4.77 3.93 -0.64
C THR A 35 -3.84 4.41 -1.74
N ILE A 36 -2.69 3.76 -1.91
CA ILE A 36 -1.70 4.06 -2.96
C ILE A 36 -1.46 2.82 -3.83
N PRO A 37 -1.19 2.94 -5.13
CA PRO A 37 -0.84 1.78 -5.97
C PRO A 37 0.49 1.18 -5.52
N SER A 38 0.64 -0.15 -5.61
CA SER A 38 1.89 -0.83 -5.22
C SER A 38 3.04 -0.57 -6.20
N LEU A 39 2.70 -0.22 -7.44
CA LEU A 39 3.61 0.17 -8.52
C LEU A 39 3.26 1.57 -9.05
N PRO A 40 3.56 2.64 -8.29
CA PRO A 40 3.25 3.99 -8.72
C PRO A 40 4.22 4.47 -9.82
N ALA A 41 3.78 5.39 -10.68
CA ALA A 41 4.65 6.00 -11.69
C ALA A 41 5.66 7.01 -11.09
N ARG A 42 5.41 7.50 -9.87
CA ARG A 42 6.23 8.47 -9.13
C ARG A 42 6.15 8.19 -7.64
N SER A 43 7.05 8.78 -6.86
CA SER A 43 6.98 8.68 -5.39
C SER A 43 5.63 9.19 -4.87
N ILE A 44 5.05 8.47 -3.93
CA ILE A 44 3.70 8.73 -3.41
C ILE A 44 3.58 8.25 -1.96
N GLY A 45 2.71 8.89 -1.17
CA GLY A 45 2.36 8.42 0.16
C GLY A 45 0.89 8.68 0.48
N CYS A 46 0.39 8.00 1.50
CA CYS A 46 -0.92 8.29 2.07
C CYS A 46 -0.88 9.62 2.85
N GLY A 47 -2.06 10.21 3.12
CA GLY A 47 -2.16 11.55 3.73
C GLY A 47 -1.58 11.68 5.14
N CYS A 48 -1.40 10.58 5.88
CA CYS A 48 -0.77 10.59 7.20
C CYS A 48 0.70 10.15 7.19
N GLY A 49 1.26 9.80 6.03
CA GLY A 49 2.65 9.36 5.90
C GLY A 49 2.96 7.95 6.40
N ASN A 50 2.00 7.20 6.94
CA ASN A 50 2.24 5.83 7.42
C ASN A 50 2.71 4.88 6.31
N VAL A 51 2.23 5.09 5.08
CA VAL A 51 2.53 4.23 3.93
C VAL A 51 3.00 5.13 2.79
N ALA A 52 4.23 4.89 2.32
CA ALA A 52 4.80 5.64 1.21
C ALA A 52 5.71 4.77 0.35
N ILE A 53 5.78 5.08 -0.94
CA ILE A 53 6.73 4.49 -1.87
C ILE A 53 7.61 5.62 -2.40
N ASP A 54 8.90 5.45 -2.19
CA ASP A 54 9.95 6.19 -2.86
C ASP A 54 10.31 5.43 -4.14
N LYS A 55 9.88 5.98 -5.28
CA LYS A 55 9.95 5.31 -6.59
C LYS A 55 11.37 5.30 -7.17
N ASP A 56 12.19 6.27 -6.79
CA ASP A 56 13.56 6.40 -7.26
C ASP A 56 14.46 5.39 -6.54
N CYS A 57 14.18 5.13 -5.26
CA CYS A 57 14.90 4.13 -4.47
C CYS A 57 14.22 2.74 -4.44
N TRP A 58 13.07 2.56 -5.12
CA TRP A 58 12.24 1.35 -5.05
C TRP A 58 11.91 0.89 -3.62
N ARG A 59 11.71 1.86 -2.72
CA ARG A 59 11.58 1.62 -1.29
C ARG A 59 10.15 1.83 -0.86
N LEU A 60 9.56 0.80 -0.28
CA LEU A 60 8.33 0.90 0.49
C LEU A 60 8.69 1.28 1.93
N TYR A 61 8.01 2.29 2.45
CA TYR A 61 8.05 2.73 3.84
C TYR A 61 6.70 2.43 4.49
N ILE A 62 6.76 1.78 5.66
CA ILE A 62 5.62 1.51 6.53
C ILE A 62 6.02 1.92 7.95
N GLY A 63 5.29 2.87 8.54
CA GLY A 63 5.52 3.32 9.92
C GLY A 63 4.97 2.33 10.94
N ASP A 64 3.70 1.98 10.81
CA ASP A 64 2.98 0.98 11.60
C ASP A 64 2.44 -0.13 10.68
N TYR A 65 3.00 -1.32 10.83
CA TYR A 65 2.63 -2.54 10.10
C TYR A 65 1.27 -3.09 10.52
N GLY A 66 0.84 -2.87 11.77
CA GLY A 66 -0.50 -3.27 12.25
C GLY A 66 -1.60 -2.48 11.56
N SER A 67 -1.27 -1.31 11.00
CA SER A 67 -2.17 -0.41 10.29
C SER A 67 -1.98 -0.40 8.76
N PHE A 68 -1.50 -1.51 8.20
CA PHE A 68 -1.21 -1.68 6.77
C PHE A 68 -1.90 -2.92 6.20
N GLU A 69 -2.47 -2.80 5.00
CA GLU A 69 -3.06 -3.90 4.24
C GLU A 69 -2.65 -3.82 2.78
N VAL A 70 -2.50 -4.98 2.15
CA VAL A 70 -2.35 -5.13 0.71
C VAL A 70 -3.67 -5.64 0.14
N LEU A 71 -4.17 -4.94 -0.87
CA LEU A 71 -5.45 -5.27 -1.51
C LEU A 71 -5.25 -5.46 -3.01
N ARG A 72 -6.07 -6.30 -3.62
CA ARG A 72 -6.17 -6.48 -5.07
C ARG A 72 -7.43 -5.82 -5.60
N ARG A 73 -7.33 -5.12 -6.73
CA ARG A 73 -8.47 -4.59 -7.47
C ARG A 73 -9.18 -5.73 -8.20
N ILE A 74 -10.50 -5.78 -8.10
CA ILE A 74 -11.37 -6.76 -8.77
C ILE A 74 -12.13 -6.08 -9.92
#